data_AF-A0A2S9Z507-F1
#
_entry.id   AF-A0A2S9Z507-F1
#
_cell.length_a   1.000
_cell.length_b   1.000
_cell.length_c   1.000
_cell.angle_alpha   90.00
_cell.angle_beta   90.00
_cell.angle_gamma   90.00
#
_symmetry.space_group_name_H-M   'P 1'
#
loop_
_entity.id
_entity.type
_entity.pdbx_description
1 polymer ?
#
loop_
_entity_poly.entity_id
_entity_poly.type
_entity_poly.pdbx_seq_one_letter_code
_entity_poly.pdbx_strand_id
1 'polypeptide(L)' 'MKVEKLRKRVEKGSKKKKCCKSKPRCRCCPVVIHRLRKQGACSLDDKALKKAVKKARQW' A
#
# COMPACT_ATOMS: atom_id res chain seq x y z
N MET A 1 11.72 4.68 -6.83
CA MET A 1 10.71 4.11 -5.89
C MET A 1 11.01 2.62 -5.72
N LYS A 2 11.21 2.10 -4.51
CA LYS A 2 11.45 0.66 -4.29
C LYS A 2 10.11 -0.09 -4.23
N VAL A 3 9.48 -0.27 -5.40
CA VAL A 3 8.15 -0.91 -5.59
C VAL A 3 8.14 -2.33 -5.01
N GLU A 4 9.24 -3.04 -5.18
CA GLU A 4 9.47 -4.38 -4.66
C GLU A 4 9.42 -4.45 -3.11
N LYS A 5 10.00 -3.47 -2.40
CA LYS A 5 9.89 -3.39 -0.93
C LYS A 5 8.46 -3.21 -0.46
N LEU A 6 7.61 -2.57 -1.27
CA LEU A 6 6.21 -2.41 -0.95
C LEU A 6 5.43 -3.71 -1.20
N ARG A 7 5.71 -4.43 -2.29
CA ARG A 7 5.13 -5.77 -2.54
C ARG A 7 5.42 -6.71 -1.38
N LYS A 8 6.69 -6.87 -1.01
CA LYS A 8 7.13 -7.68 0.15
C LYS A 8 6.42 -7.28 1.45
N ARG A 9 6.16 -5.99 1.65
CA ARG A 9 5.43 -5.50 2.84
C ARG A 9 3.94 -5.85 2.80
N VAL A 10 3.30 -5.71 1.64
CA VAL A 10 1.88 -6.04 1.46
C VAL A 10 1.65 -7.54 1.63
N GLU A 11 2.54 -8.34 1.05
CA GLU A 11 2.56 -9.80 1.18
C GLU A 11 2.74 -10.24 2.64
N LYS A 12 3.75 -9.71 3.32
CA LYS A 12 3.97 -9.94 4.77
C LYS A 12 2.85 -9.35 5.65
N GLY A 13 1.98 -8.51 5.10
CA GLY A 13 0.95 -7.79 5.88
C GLY A 13 1.52 -6.82 6.91
N SER A 14 2.79 -6.42 6.77
CA SER A 14 3.48 -5.59 7.75
C SER A 14 2.94 -4.15 7.69
N LYS A 15 2.20 -3.79 8.74
CA LYS A 15 1.49 -2.52 8.87
C LYS A 15 1.71 -1.90 10.25
N LYS A 16 1.52 -0.59 10.36
CA LYS A 16 1.48 0.09 11.66
C LYS A 16 0.30 -0.44 12.49
N LYS A 17 0.43 -0.38 13.83
CA LYS A 17 -0.65 -0.76 14.76
C LYS A 17 -1.92 0.07 14.55
N LYS A 18 -1.78 1.39 14.34
CA LYS A 18 -2.91 2.33 14.15
C LYS A 18 -2.82 3.07 12.80
N CYS A 19 -3.98 3.50 12.30
CA CYS A 19 -4.06 4.36 11.12
C CYS A 19 -3.45 5.73 11.42
N CYS A 20 -2.62 6.25 10.51
CA CYS A 20 -1.95 7.54 10.72
C CYS A 20 -2.87 8.76 10.55
N LYS A 21 -4.09 8.58 10.01
CA LYS A 21 -5.08 9.63 9.71
C LYS A 21 -4.61 10.82 8.84
N SER A 22 -3.34 10.87 8.45
CA SER A 22 -2.75 11.88 7.56
C SER A 22 -3.36 11.82 6.15
N LYS A 23 -3.41 12.97 5.48
CA LYS A 23 -3.80 13.11 4.06
C LYS A 23 -2.61 13.72 3.29
N PRO A 24 -1.85 12.95 2.49
CA PRO A 24 -2.03 11.53 2.16
C PRO A 24 -1.52 10.57 3.25
N ARG A 25 -2.17 9.41 3.41
CA ARG A 25 -1.77 8.36 4.36
C ARG A 25 -0.38 7.82 4.05
N CYS A 26 0.32 7.35 5.09
CA CYS A 26 1.64 6.74 4.95
C CYS A 26 1.55 5.35 4.31
N ARG A 27 2.63 4.93 3.62
CA ARG A 27 2.69 3.63 2.90
C ARG A 27 2.59 2.40 3.81
N CYS A 28 2.84 2.56 5.11
CA CYS A 28 2.74 1.50 6.13
C CYS A 28 1.38 1.50 6.84
N CYS A 29 0.47 2.40 6.48
CA CYS A 29 -0.80 2.53 7.15
C CYS A 29 -1.60 1.22 7.00
N PRO A 30 -2.21 0.69 8.08
CA PRO A 30 -3.00 -0.54 7.99
C PRO A 30 -4.10 -0.47 6.93
N VAL A 31 -4.73 0.69 6.75
CA VAL A 31 -5.73 0.93 5.70
C VAL A 31 -5.12 0.82 4.29
N VAL A 32 -3.93 1.39 4.09
CA VAL A 32 -3.23 1.37 2.79
C VAL A 32 -2.82 -0.06 2.45
N ILE A 33 -2.21 -0.79 3.39
CA ILE A 33 -1.79 -2.18 3.19
C ILE A 33 -2.99 -3.09 2.90
N HIS A 34 -4.08 -2.94 3.66
CA HIS A 34 -5.31 -3.72 3.44
C HIS A 34 -5.90 -3.50 2.05
N ARG A 35 -5.95 -2.25 1.59
CA ARG A 35 -6.46 -1.92 0.25
C ARG A 35 -5.56 -2.41 -0.86
N LEU A 36 -4.24 -2.28 -0.70
CA LEU A 36 -3.28 -2.83 -1.66
C LEU A 36 -3.42 -4.35 -1.76
N ARG A 37 -3.62 -5.05 -0.64
CA ARG A 37 -3.89 -6.49 -0.64
C ARG A 37 -5.18 -6.83 -1.36
N LYS A 38 -6.29 -6.11 -1.09
CA LYS A 38 -7.56 -6.27 -1.81
C LYS A 38 -7.45 -6.02 -3.31
N GLN A 39 -6.56 -5.12 -3.73
CA GLN A 39 -6.33 -4.80 -5.14
C GLN A 39 -5.36 -5.76 -5.84
N GLY A 40 -4.90 -6.82 -5.17
CA GLY A 40 -3.95 -7.75 -5.76
C GLY A 40 -2.59 -7.11 -6.06
N ALA A 41 -2.13 -6.17 -5.22
CA ALA A 41 -0.89 -5.41 -5.45
C ALA A 41 0.37 -6.26 -5.69
N CYS A 42 0.38 -7.53 -5.28
CA CYS A 42 1.47 -8.47 -5.56
C CYS A 42 1.49 -8.91 -7.04
N SER A 43 0.33 -8.98 -7.70
CA SER A 43 0.16 -9.43 -9.09
C SER A 43 0.08 -8.28 -10.09
N LEU A 44 0.04 -7.02 -9.64
CA LEU A 44 -0.02 -5.85 -10.50
C LEU A 44 1.35 -5.48 -11.07
N ASP A 45 1.38 -5.02 -12.31
CA ASP A 45 2.54 -4.37 -12.92
C ASP A 45 3.01 -3.15 -12.11
N ASP A 46 4.28 -2.79 -12.25
CA ASP A 46 4.89 -1.66 -11.54
C ASP A 46 4.14 -0.33 -11.75
N LYS A 47 3.64 -0.09 -12.97
CA LYS A 47 2.86 1.11 -13.31
C LYS A 47 1.49 1.09 -12.64
N ALA A 48 0.81 -0.06 -12.66
CA ALA A 48 -0.48 -0.25 -12.00
C ALA A 48 -0.35 -0.15 -10.48
N LEU A 49 0.70 -0.72 -9.90
CA LEU A 49 1.00 -0.66 -8.47
C LEU A 49 1.25 0.78 -8.02
N LYS A 50 1.99 1.61 -8.78
CA LYS A 50 2.15 3.04 -8.45
C LYS A 50 0.80 3.78 -8.40
N LYS A 51 -0.11 3.50 -9.34
CA LYS A 51 -1.47 4.08 -9.35
C LYS A 51 -2.29 3.60 -8.15
N ALA A 52 -2.27 2.30 -7.87
CA ALA A 52 -2.93 1.68 -6.72
C ALA A 52 -2.47 2.30 -5.39
N VAL A 53 -1.16 2.53 -5.24
CA VAL A 53 -0.58 3.18 -4.04
C VAL A 53 -1.03 4.62 -3.90
N LYS A 54 -1.06 5.39 -4.99
CA LYS A 54 -1.55 6.78 -4.96
C LYS A 54 -3.02 6.81 -4.50
N LYS A 55 -3.87 5.97 -5.09
CA LYS A 55 -5.30 5.84 -4.74
C LYS A 55 -5.51 5.39 -3.29
N ALA A 56 -4.74 4.39 -2.83
CA ALA A 56 -4.85 3.87 -1.47
C ALA A 56 -4.47 4.91 -0.41
N ARG A 57 -3.58 5.86 -0.73
CA ARG A 57 -3.08 6.90 0.19
C ARG A 57 -3.94 8.17 0.25
N GLN A 58 -4.81 8.43 -0.73
CA GLN A 58 -5.55 9.69 -0.84
C GLN A 58 -6.83 9.76 0.00
N TRP A 59 -7.32 8.64 0.51
CA TRP A 59 -8.47 8.61 1.40
C TRP A 59 -8.13 9.07 2.81
#